data_AF-A0A914I7Q4-F1
#
_entry.id   AF-A0A914I7Q4-F1
#
_cell.length_a   1.000
_cell.length_b   1.000
_cell.length_c   1.000
_cell.angle_alpha   90.00
_cell.angle_beta   90.00
_cell.angle_gamma   90.00
#
_symmetry.space_group_name_H-M   'P 1'
#
loop_
_entity.id
_entity.type
_entity.pdbx_description
1 polymer ?
#
loop_
_entity_poly.entity_id
_entity_poly.type
_entity_poly.pdbx_seq_one_letter_code
_entity_poly.pdbx_strand_id
1 'polypeptide(L)'
;MSLLSPNSAKFSNHNTEFASRGRRPPPNGWKDYAATLRICYAFAITEKIEVLRENYPTLVQNDGKGLISSAEVQAALEMLGIKPPAYQIRELLSRRGDPKQLSCSEFEAIYTELDTERNAETSRWKNRIGSVTGAYQLQGIAEHGAEEIVHTIRVEEEVAFANWINSSLVEDRDLKELLPLIGGDLYGKMNDGLIICKMINLAVPETIDERALNTNNLNTYTRLENLTLALNSARAIGCAIVNIDADDLAKGKPHLVLGLLWQIIRIGLFREIDLVHVPGLFRLLKDGETLDDLRRISPEQILMRWVNYHMEKAGVSRRLSNFTTDVTDSEIYTYLVHQIAPRAAAVSLNPLTVRGDVPRADAMLREADKIGCREFVTADDFPSLPEPGADEIPQITDVVEETREEKTYRNWMNSLGVDPYVNHIYSDLQNGLVIFKLYDCIRPGIVQWKRVNCNYAVELGKQLRFSLVGIQGKDIYDGIPTLTLALVWQLMRAYTLTILAQCTQSGELASDKEIIAWTSRLKSFQDQAIADGKIVIDLIDAIKPGTINYDLVKSDGSAESNLENAKYAITSGRKIGAKIYALPEDIVQVKSRMVLTVFACLMARDFMPNMKEVTNGN
;
A
#
# COMPACT_ATOMS: atom_id res chain seq x y z
N MET A 1 -7.96 -0.89 -70.48
CA MET A 1 -6.50 -0.86 -70.23
C MET A 1 -6.25 0.33 -69.31
N SER A 2 -6.44 0.17 -68.00
CA SER A 2 -5.42 -0.22 -67.00
C SER A 2 -4.42 0.90 -66.70
N LEU A 3 -4.43 1.45 -65.48
CA LEU A 3 -3.36 1.31 -64.47
C LEU A 3 -3.43 2.32 -63.29
N LEU A 4 -3.30 1.76 -62.08
CA LEU A 4 -2.66 2.27 -60.84
C LEU A 4 -3.38 3.25 -59.87
N SER A 5 -3.67 2.74 -58.66
CA SER A 5 -3.59 3.44 -57.37
C SER A 5 -3.38 2.43 -56.21
N PRO A 6 -2.63 2.75 -55.14
CA PRO A 6 -2.15 1.79 -54.14
C PRO A 6 -3.07 1.60 -52.93
N ASN A 7 -3.02 0.40 -52.37
CA ASN A 7 -3.76 -0.08 -51.19
C ASN A 7 -3.44 0.68 -49.90
N SER A 8 -4.50 1.12 -49.21
CA SER A 8 -4.50 1.49 -47.79
C SER A 8 -4.66 0.23 -46.93
N ALA A 9 -3.59 -0.17 -46.24
CA ALA A 9 -3.64 -1.23 -45.24
C ALA A 9 -4.18 -0.66 -43.91
N LYS A 10 -5.38 -1.09 -43.51
CA LYS A 10 -5.93 -0.91 -42.17
C LYS A 10 -5.07 -1.69 -41.17
N PHE A 11 -4.36 -1.01 -40.29
CA PHE A 11 -3.73 -1.62 -39.12
C PHE A 11 -4.79 -1.81 -38.03
N SER A 12 -5.10 -3.06 -37.70
CA SER A 12 -5.89 -3.45 -36.54
C SER A 12 -5.05 -3.34 -35.27
N ASN A 13 -5.60 -2.67 -34.25
CA ASN A 13 -5.09 -2.69 -32.88
C ASN A 13 -5.11 -4.14 -32.36
N HIS A 14 -3.96 -4.81 -32.34
CA HIS A 14 -3.81 -6.19 -31.84
C HIS A 14 -3.15 -6.29 -30.45
N ASN A 15 -3.15 -5.21 -29.66
CA ASN A 15 -2.73 -5.24 -28.24
C ASN A 15 -3.86 -5.60 -27.26
N THR A 16 -5.07 -5.91 -27.73
CA THR A 16 -6.25 -6.14 -26.89
C THR A 16 -6.55 -7.62 -26.57
N GLU A 17 -5.92 -8.59 -27.23
CA GLU A 17 -6.32 -10.00 -27.05
C GLU A 17 -5.66 -10.73 -25.86
N PHE A 18 -4.52 -10.27 -25.34
CA PHE A 18 -3.89 -10.87 -24.15
C PHE A 18 -4.51 -10.42 -22.81
N ALA A 19 -5.32 -9.35 -22.80
CA ALA A 19 -6.03 -8.86 -21.62
C ALA A 19 -7.28 -9.69 -21.26
N SER A 20 -7.76 -10.54 -22.18
CA SER A 20 -9.01 -11.29 -22.05
C SER A 20 -8.95 -12.53 -21.13
N ARG A 21 -7.78 -12.82 -20.54
CA ARG A 21 -7.60 -13.94 -19.59
C ARG A 21 -7.07 -13.53 -18.20
N GLY A 22 -7.09 -12.23 -17.88
CA GLY A 22 -7.07 -11.80 -16.49
C GLY A 22 -8.38 -12.22 -15.85
N ARG A 23 -8.38 -13.31 -15.07
CA ARG A 23 -9.59 -13.77 -14.39
C ARG A 23 -10.12 -12.65 -13.50
N ARG A 24 -11.44 -12.53 -13.58
CA ARG A 24 -12.36 -11.71 -12.81
C ARG A 24 -11.89 -11.50 -11.36
N PRO A 25 -12.07 -10.30 -10.76
CA PRO A 25 -12.09 -10.22 -9.31
C PRO A 25 -13.11 -11.25 -8.80
N PRO A 26 -12.82 -11.99 -7.72
CA PRO A 26 -13.68 -13.08 -7.27
C PRO A 26 -15.12 -12.56 -7.13
N PRO A 27 -16.14 -13.29 -7.62
CA PRO A 27 -17.52 -12.82 -7.68
C PRO A 27 -18.13 -12.53 -6.28
N ASN A 28 -17.41 -12.86 -5.21
CA ASN A 28 -17.78 -12.66 -3.81
C ASN A 28 -16.80 -11.78 -3.01
N GLY A 29 -15.75 -11.23 -3.63
CA GLY A 29 -14.54 -10.70 -2.96
C GLY A 29 -14.67 -9.42 -2.13
N TRP A 30 -15.87 -8.88 -2.00
CA TRP A 30 -16.14 -7.58 -1.37
C TRP A 30 -16.57 -7.72 0.11
N LYS A 31 -17.14 -8.88 0.49
CA LYS A 31 -17.40 -9.22 1.91
C LYS A 31 -16.11 -9.37 2.74
N ASP A 32 -15.02 -9.70 2.06
CA ASP A 32 -13.74 -10.10 2.64
C ASP A 32 -12.93 -8.90 3.15
N TYR A 33 -13.17 -7.72 2.57
CA TYR A 33 -12.44 -6.49 2.90
C TYR A 33 -12.78 -5.97 4.29
N ALA A 34 -14.08 -5.79 4.59
CA ALA A 34 -14.52 -5.35 5.91
C ALA A 34 -14.13 -6.36 7.02
N ALA A 35 -14.18 -7.66 6.73
CA ALA A 35 -13.78 -8.73 7.63
C ALA A 35 -12.28 -8.70 7.98
N THR A 36 -11.44 -8.49 6.97
CA THR A 36 -9.98 -8.39 7.12
C THR A 36 -9.59 -7.11 7.86
N LEU A 37 -10.20 -5.99 7.49
CA LEU A 37 -10.05 -4.68 8.15
C LEU A 37 -10.29 -4.75 9.68
N ARG A 38 -11.39 -5.42 10.10
CA ARG A 38 -11.74 -5.63 11.51
C ARG A 38 -10.62 -6.32 12.30
N ILE A 39 -10.02 -7.34 11.70
CA ILE A 39 -8.99 -8.16 12.36
C ILE A 39 -7.66 -7.42 12.42
N CYS A 40 -7.29 -6.72 11.35
CA CYS A 40 -6.07 -5.91 11.33
C CYS A 40 -6.10 -4.82 12.41
N TYR A 41 -7.24 -4.14 12.55
CA TYR A 41 -7.39 -3.07 13.53
C TYR A 41 -7.37 -3.62 14.97
N ALA A 42 -8.12 -4.69 15.24
CA ALA A 42 -8.11 -5.36 16.54
C ALA A 42 -6.71 -5.90 16.90
N PHE A 43 -6.00 -6.49 15.93
CA PHE A 43 -4.62 -6.92 16.06
C PHE A 43 -3.69 -5.76 16.41
N ALA A 44 -3.69 -4.68 15.60
CA ALA A 44 -2.82 -3.53 15.81
C ALA A 44 -3.04 -2.85 17.18
N ILE A 45 -4.29 -2.74 17.64
CA ILE A 45 -4.60 -2.18 18.96
C ILE A 45 -4.10 -3.10 20.07
N THR A 46 -4.39 -4.40 19.99
CA THR A 46 -4.00 -5.38 21.02
C THR A 46 -2.48 -5.38 21.22
N GLU A 47 -1.75 -5.36 20.12
CA GLU A 47 -0.28 -5.41 20.14
C GLU A 47 0.34 -4.08 20.59
N LYS A 48 -0.23 -2.93 20.21
CA LYS A 48 0.20 -1.61 20.73
C LYS A 48 0.06 -1.54 22.26
N ILE A 49 -0.99 -2.14 22.81
CA ILE A 49 -1.20 -2.24 24.26
C ILE A 49 -0.17 -3.18 24.92
N GLU A 50 0.16 -4.31 24.28
CA GLU A 50 1.20 -5.22 24.78
C GLU A 50 2.60 -4.56 24.79
N VAL A 51 2.94 -3.84 23.71
CA VAL A 51 4.20 -3.09 23.62
C VAL A 51 4.28 -1.98 24.66
N LEU A 52 3.17 -1.27 24.92
CA LEU A 52 3.10 -0.28 26.00
C LEU A 52 3.34 -0.93 27.37
N ARG A 53 2.78 -2.13 27.61
CA ARG A 53 2.99 -2.90 28.85
C ARG A 53 4.44 -3.33 29.02
N GLU A 54 5.11 -3.75 27.94
CA GLU A 54 6.51 -4.17 27.96
C GLU A 54 7.47 -3.00 28.25
N ASN A 55 7.22 -1.84 27.64
CA ASN A 55 8.06 -0.65 27.80
C ASN A 55 7.77 0.14 29.09
N TYR A 56 6.53 0.07 29.60
CA TYR A 56 6.13 0.73 30.84
C TYR A 56 5.40 -0.24 31.78
N PRO A 57 6.12 -1.21 32.40
CA PRO A 57 5.51 -2.23 33.25
C PRO A 57 4.79 -1.65 34.47
N THR A 58 5.25 -0.49 34.95
CA THR A 58 4.64 0.21 36.08
C THR A 58 3.24 0.70 35.73
N LEU A 59 3.02 1.27 34.55
CA LEU A 59 1.72 1.80 34.12
C LEU A 59 0.59 0.76 34.14
N VAL A 60 0.90 -0.52 34.00
CA VAL A 60 -0.09 -1.59 33.80
C VAL A 60 -0.26 -2.48 35.04
N GLN A 61 0.26 -2.08 36.20
CA GLN A 61 0.12 -2.85 37.45
C GLN A 61 -1.35 -2.96 37.92
N ASN A 62 -1.72 -4.18 38.32
CA ASN A 62 -3.09 -4.63 38.71
C ASN A 62 -3.74 -3.86 39.88
N ASP A 63 -3.04 -2.93 40.53
CA ASP A 63 -3.52 -2.19 41.69
C ASP A 63 -3.80 -0.70 41.41
N GLY A 64 -3.66 -0.26 40.16
CA GLY A 64 -3.87 1.14 39.77
C GLY A 64 -2.80 2.10 40.31
N LYS A 65 -1.67 1.59 40.83
CA LYS A 65 -0.57 2.40 41.38
C LYS A 65 0.57 2.64 40.39
N GLY A 66 0.35 2.28 39.14
CA GLY A 66 1.31 2.52 38.07
C GLY A 66 1.60 3.99 37.84
N LEU A 67 2.88 4.34 37.70
CA LEU A 67 3.34 5.72 37.49
C LEU A 67 4.15 5.81 36.20
N ILE A 68 3.91 6.86 35.40
CA ILE A 68 4.71 7.28 34.25
C ILE A 68 5.31 8.66 34.51
N SER A 69 6.55 8.91 34.10
CA SER A 69 7.12 10.26 34.18
C SER A 69 6.44 11.19 33.19
N SER A 70 6.20 12.44 33.56
CA SER A 70 5.67 13.45 32.63
C SER A 70 6.57 13.69 31.40
N ALA A 71 7.86 13.35 31.48
CA ALA A 71 8.78 13.37 30.33
C ALA A 71 8.53 12.23 29.31
N GLU A 72 7.93 11.13 29.76
CA GLU A 72 7.72 9.91 28.97
C GLU A 72 6.29 9.84 28.40
N VAL A 73 5.36 10.65 28.92
CA VAL A 73 3.95 10.68 28.48
C VAL A 73 3.83 10.88 26.98
N GLN A 74 4.61 11.80 26.40
CA GLN A 74 4.58 12.04 24.96
C GLN A 74 5.01 10.78 24.19
N ALA A 75 6.13 10.15 24.55
CA ALA A 75 6.62 8.94 23.90
C ALA A 75 5.63 7.77 24.06
N ALA A 76 4.98 7.64 25.21
CA ALA A 76 3.97 6.62 25.46
C ALA A 76 2.69 6.85 24.61
N LEU A 77 2.24 8.10 24.45
CA LEU A 77 1.12 8.44 23.56
C LEU A 77 1.48 8.20 22.08
N GLU A 78 2.72 8.49 21.69
CA GLU A 78 3.22 8.22 20.33
C GLU A 78 3.22 6.72 20.01
N MET A 79 3.54 5.85 20.97
CA MET A 79 3.43 4.39 20.83
C MET A 79 1.98 3.91 20.65
N LEU A 80 1.02 4.60 21.27
CA LEU A 80 -0.42 4.36 21.11
C LEU A 80 -0.98 5.00 19.82
N GLY A 81 -0.15 5.67 19.02
CA GLY A 81 -0.54 6.25 17.75
C GLY A 81 -1.15 7.65 17.83
N ILE A 82 -1.00 8.35 18.96
CA ILE A 82 -1.34 9.77 19.09
C ILE A 82 -0.04 10.58 19.15
N LYS A 83 0.16 11.50 18.20
CA LYS A 83 1.35 12.38 18.15
C LYS A 83 0.97 13.82 18.46
N PRO A 84 0.57 14.13 19.71
CA PRO A 84 0.17 15.48 20.06
C PRO A 84 1.39 16.41 20.01
N PRO A 85 1.26 17.65 19.50
CA PRO A 85 2.30 18.66 19.58
C PRO A 85 2.77 18.88 21.02
N ALA A 86 4.06 19.13 21.21
CA ALA A 86 4.66 19.30 22.54
C ALA A 86 3.98 20.41 23.39
N TYR A 87 3.38 21.42 22.76
CA TYR A 87 2.62 22.46 23.48
C TYR A 87 1.32 21.91 24.08
N GLN A 88 0.63 21.00 23.38
CA GLN A 88 -0.63 20.41 23.82
C GLN A 88 -0.41 19.49 25.01
N ILE A 89 0.70 18.72 25.01
CA ILE A 89 1.14 17.95 26.18
C ILE A 89 1.43 18.87 27.37
N ARG A 90 2.18 19.95 27.17
CA ARG A 90 2.49 20.91 28.24
C ARG A 90 1.22 21.54 28.82
N GLU A 91 0.26 21.89 27.98
CA GLU A 91 -1.03 22.43 28.42
C GLU A 91 -1.84 21.41 29.23
N LEU A 92 -1.92 20.16 28.78
CA LEU A 92 -2.61 19.07 29.47
C LEU A 92 -1.96 18.74 30.83
N LEU A 93 -0.62 18.78 30.91
CA LEU A 93 0.12 18.60 32.16
C LEU A 93 -0.06 19.81 33.10
N SER A 94 -0.04 21.03 32.57
CA SER A 94 -0.21 22.26 33.35
C SER A 94 -1.62 22.36 33.95
N ARG A 95 -2.65 21.97 33.19
CA ARG A 95 -4.04 21.84 33.69
C ARG A 95 -4.16 20.85 34.86
N ARG A 96 -3.21 19.93 34.99
CA ARG A 96 -3.15 18.90 36.05
C ARG A 96 -2.12 19.22 37.13
N GLY A 97 -1.58 20.44 37.15
CA GLY A 97 -0.69 20.94 38.20
C GLY A 97 0.79 20.58 38.01
N ASP A 98 1.23 20.36 36.77
CA ASP A 98 2.61 19.98 36.41
C ASP A 98 3.15 18.79 37.22
N PRO A 99 2.45 17.64 37.19
CA PRO A 99 2.86 16.47 37.94
C PRO A 99 4.21 15.95 37.43
N LYS A 100 5.11 15.60 38.35
CA LYS A 100 6.38 14.93 37.99
C LYS A 100 6.15 13.50 37.47
N GLN A 101 5.07 12.88 37.93
CA GLN A 101 4.64 11.54 37.56
C GLN A 101 3.11 11.49 37.52
N LEU A 102 2.56 10.77 36.56
CA LEU A 102 1.12 10.55 36.42
C LEU A 102 0.77 9.12 36.77
N SER A 103 -0.37 8.93 37.43
CA SER A 103 -0.92 7.60 37.61
C SER A 103 -1.40 7.00 36.29
N CYS A 104 -1.60 5.68 36.25
CA CYS A 104 -2.24 5.00 35.13
C CYS A 104 -3.60 5.63 34.76
N SER A 105 -4.45 5.91 35.76
CA SER A 105 -5.76 6.53 35.53
C SER A 105 -5.67 7.96 34.99
N GLU A 106 -4.64 8.73 35.37
CA GLU A 106 -4.39 10.07 34.83
C GLU A 106 -3.85 10.02 33.40
N PHE A 107 -2.99 9.05 33.10
CA PHE A 107 -2.50 8.79 31.74
C PHE A 107 -3.64 8.33 30.82
N GLU A 108 -4.48 7.40 31.27
CA GLU A 108 -5.70 6.97 30.58
C GLU A 108 -6.62 8.17 30.31
N ALA A 109 -6.85 9.03 31.30
CA ALA A 109 -7.67 10.23 31.11
C ALA A 109 -7.10 11.21 30.08
N ILE A 110 -5.77 11.36 30.00
CA ILE A 110 -5.10 12.19 28.97
C ILE A 110 -5.25 11.55 27.59
N TYR A 111 -5.03 10.25 27.50
CA TYR A 111 -5.22 9.50 26.26
C TYR A 111 -6.67 9.61 25.78
N THR A 112 -7.65 9.36 26.65
CA THR A 112 -9.08 9.49 26.34
C THR A 112 -9.42 10.91 25.94
N GLU A 113 -8.99 11.95 26.68
CA GLU A 113 -9.26 13.35 26.29
C GLU A 113 -8.75 13.67 24.88
N LEU A 114 -7.51 13.27 24.56
CA LEU A 114 -6.91 13.47 23.24
C LEU A 114 -7.59 12.63 22.14
N ASP A 115 -7.95 11.39 22.44
CA ASP A 115 -8.62 10.49 21.50
C ASP A 115 -10.06 10.93 21.22
N THR A 116 -10.80 11.34 22.26
CA THR A 116 -12.16 11.89 22.13
C THR A 116 -12.12 13.21 21.38
N GLU A 117 -11.15 14.11 21.62
CA GLU A 117 -10.99 15.34 20.82
C GLU A 117 -10.69 15.04 19.35
N ARG A 118 -9.76 14.10 19.09
CA ARG A 118 -9.42 13.63 17.75
C ARG A 118 -10.63 13.02 17.02
N ASN A 119 -11.43 12.23 17.72
CA ASN A 119 -12.54 11.47 17.14
C ASN A 119 -13.88 12.19 17.25
N ALA A 120 -13.99 13.34 17.93
CA ALA A 120 -15.27 14.03 18.20
C ALA A 120 -16.04 14.39 16.93
N GLU A 121 -15.35 14.87 15.89
CA GLU A 121 -15.97 15.17 14.59
C GLU A 121 -16.37 13.89 13.84
N THR A 122 -15.50 12.88 13.89
CA THR A 122 -15.72 11.54 13.33
C THR A 122 -16.96 10.86 13.94
N SER A 123 -17.13 10.91 15.27
CA SER A 123 -18.28 10.36 15.99
C SER A 123 -19.58 11.12 15.65
N ARG A 124 -19.53 12.45 15.46
CA ARG A 124 -20.68 13.24 14.96
C ARG A 124 -21.08 12.86 13.53
N TRP A 125 -20.12 12.55 12.66
CA TRP A 125 -20.41 12.14 11.28
C TRP A 125 -20.95 10.72 11.20
N LYS A 126 -20.38 9.78 11.95
CA LYS A 126 -20.86 8.41 11.99
C LYS A 126 -22.31 8.32 12.49
N ASN A 127 -22.75 9.25 13.36
CA ASN A 127 -24.16 9.41 13.76
C ASN A 127 -25.08 9.97 12.65
N ARG A 128 -24.56 10.74 11.69
CA ARG A 128 -25.32 11.27 10.54
C ARG A 128 -25.50 10.28 9.39
N ILE A 129 -24.66 9.25 9.30
CA ILE A 129 -24.65 8.24 8.21
C ILE A 129 -25.41 6.95 8.62
N GLY A 130 -26.35 7.04 9.57
CA GLY A 130 -27.07 5.89 10.12
C GLY A 130 -27.62 4.89 9.08
N SER A 131 -27.27 3.61 9.27
CA SER A 131 -27.82 2.39 8.64
C SER A 131 -28.24 2.47 7.16
N VAL A 132 -27.41 3.02 6.28
CA VAL A 132 -27.68 2.90 4.84
C VAL A 132 -27.22 1.53 4.36
N THR A 133 -28.18 0.60 4.23
CA THR A 133 -27.95 -0.75 3.71
C THR A 133 -28.41 -0.85 2.26
N GLY A 134 -27.58 -1.39 1.37
CA GLY A 134 -27.97 -1.58 -0.03
C GLY A 134 -26.80 -1.89 -0.97
N ALA A 135 -27.12 -2.47 -2.12
CA ALA A 135 -26.17 -2.68 -3.20
C ALA A 135 -26.79 -2.23 -4.53
N TYR A 136 -25.99 -1.60 -5.39
CA TYR A 136 -26.39 -1.25 -6.75
C TYR A 136 -25.45 -1.91 -7.76
N GLN A 137 -25.99 -2.23 -8.94
CA GLN A 137 -25.24 -2.81 -10.03
C GLN A 137 -24.94 -1.74 -11.07
N LEU A 138 -23.69 -1.67 -11.51
CA LEU A 138 -23.27 -0.89 -12.66
C LEU A 138 -23.07 -1.83 -13.84
N GLN A 139 -23.78 -1.55 -14.95
CA GLN A 139 -23.52 -2.20 -16.23
C GLN A 139 -22.27 -1.60 -16.86
N GLY A 140 -21.23 -2.43 -17.07
CA GLY A 140 -20.10 -2.06 -17.90
C GLY A 140 -20.45 -2.19 -19.38
N ILE A 141 -20.13 -1.19 -20.19
CA ILE A 141 -20.22 -1.29 -21.65
C ILE A 141 -19.05 -2.14 -22.12
N ALA A 142 -19.32 -3.38 -22.53
CA ALA A 142 -18.33 -4.18 -23.26
C ALA A 142 -18.21 -3.63 -24.68
N GLU A 143 -17.13 -2.93 -24.98
CA GLU A 143 -16.77 -2.69 -26.39
C GLU A 143 -16.37 -4.04 -27.01
N HIS A 144 -17.18 -4.49 -27.97
CA HIS A 144 -16.94 -5.62 -28.86
C HIS A 144 -16.96 -7.03 -28.21
N GLY A 145 -18.17 -7.56 -27.98
CA GLY A 145 -18.42 -9.00 -28.06
C GLY A 145 -18.02 -9.90 -26.88
N ALA A 146 -17.59 -9.34 -25.75
CA ALA A 146 -17.38 -10.08 -24.51
C ALA A 146 -18.61 -9.99 -23.58
N GLU A 147 -18.86 -11.04 -22.78
CA GLU A 147 -19.95 -11.11 -21.78
C GLU A 147 -20.05 -9.82 -20.96
N GLU A 148 -21.29 -9.34 -20.79
CA GLU A 148 -21.65 -8.13 -20.05
C GLU A 148 -21.09 -8.18 -18.61
N ILE A 149 -20.13 -7.31 -18.27
CA ILE A 149 -19.53 -7.28 -16.94
C ILE A 149 -20.42 -6.42 -16.01
N VAL A 150 -21.07 -7.07 -15.06
CA VAL A 150 -21.87 -6.42 -14.02
C VAL A 150 -21.03 -6.24 -12.76
N HIS A 151 -20.77 -5.00 -12.35
CA HIS A 151 -20.10 -4.68 -11.09
C HIS A 151 -21.14 -4.40 -10.00
N THR A 152 -21.13 -5.18 -8.91
CA THR A 152 -21.98 -4.92 -7.74
C THR A 152 -21.20 -4.09 -6.71
N ILE A 153 -21.74 -2.93 -6.34
CA ILE A 153 -21.14 -2.04 -5.34
C ILE A 153 -22.05 -1.97 -4.13
N ARG A 154 -21.47 -2.13 -2.94
CA ARG A 154 -22.17 -2.07 -1.66
C ARG A 154 -21.99 -0.70 -1.05
N VAL A 155 -23.09 -0.08 -0.64
CA VAL A 155 -23.07 1.26 -0.03
C VAL A 155 -22.33 1.25 1.29
N GLU A 156 -22.33 0.10 1.99
CA GLU A 156 -21.60 -0.08 3.25
C GLU A 156 -20.08 0.08 3.08
N GLU A 157 -19.53 -0.28 1.92
CA GLU A 157 -18.10 -0.16 1.64
C GLU A 157 -17.70 1.28 1.34
N GLU A 158 -18.55 2.01 0.60
CA GLU A 158 -18.36 3.44 0.35
C GLU A 158 -18.32 4.22 1.68
N VAL A 159 -19.26 3.91 2.57
CA VAL A 159 -19.35 4.51 3.90
C VAL A 159 -18.14 4.13 4.75
N ALA A 160 -17.71 2.86 4.72
CA ALA A 160 -16.53 2.39 5.43
C ALA A 160 -15.26 3.12 5.00
N PHE A 161 -15.01 3.23 3.70
CA PHE A 161 -13.83 3.92 3.17
C PHE A 161 -13.90 5.43 3.40
N ALA A 162 -15.07 6.05 3.24
CA ALA A 162 -15.27 7.46 3.56
C ALA A 162 -14.95 7.75 5.03
N ASN A 163 -15.44 6.92 5.96
CA ASN A 163 -15.15 7.06 7.39
C ASN A 163 -13.66 6.87 7.72
N TRP A 164 -13.00 5.90 7.07
CA TRP A 164 -11.56 5.68 7.24
C TRP A 164 -10.75 6.90 6.77
N ILE A 165 -11.09 7.45 5.62
CA ILE A 165 -10.44 8.66 5.09
C ILE A 165 -10.69 9.85 6.00
N ASN A 166 -11.94 10.05 6.43
CA ASN A 166 -12.31 11.14 7.33
C ASN A 166 -11.52 11.08 8.64
N SER A 167 -11.50 9.92 9.31
CA SER A 167 -10.76 9.74 10.56
C SER A 167 -9.25 9.91 10.39
N SER A 168 -8.70 9.45 9.27
CA SER A 168 -7.25 9.45 9.05
C SER A 168 -6.70 10.79 8.52
N LEU A 169 -7.53 11.60 7.84
CA LEU A 169 -7.08 12.79 7.12
C LEU A 169 -7.84 14.08 7.48
N VAL A 170 -8.72 14.07 8.49
CA VAL A 170 -9.50 15.26 8.91
C VAL A 170 -8.62 16.48 9.21
N GLU A 171 -7.43 16.27 9.78
CA GLU A 171 -6.52 17.35 10.15
C GLU A 171 -5.68 17.88 8.97
N ASP A 172 -5.77 17.26 7.79
CA ASP A 172 -4.98 17.67 6.63
C ASP A 172 -5.41 19.06 6.12
N ARG A 173 -4.42 19.95 5.95
CA ARG A 173 -4.66 21.35 5.62
C ARG A 173 -5.18 21.54 4.20
N ASP A 174 -4.75 20.69 3.26
CA ASP A 174 -5.10 20.79 1.84
C ASP A 174 -6.46 20.15 1.55
N LEU A 175 -6.94 19.26 2.44
CA LEU A 175 -8.19 18.53 2.25
C LEU A 175 -9.40 19.15 2.96
N LYS A 176 -9.26 20.32 3.59
CA LYS A 176 -10.34 20.98 4.36
C LYS A 176 -11.64 21.22 3.59
N GLU A 177 -11.53 21.49 2.28
CA GLU A 177 -12.72 21.71 1.43
C GLU A 177 -13.29 20.40 0.87
N LEU A 178 -12.50 19.33 0.87
CA LEU A 178 -12.88 18.01 0.38
C LEU A 178 -13.47 17.14 1.51
N LEU A 179 -12.99 17.29 2.74
CA LEU A 179 -13.46 16.55 3.89
C LEU A 179 -14.53 17.34 4.67
N PRO A 180 -15.50 16.66 5.30
CA PRO A 180 -15.67 15.20 5.33
C PRO A 180 -16.32 14.65 4.05
N LEU A 181 -16.03 13.39 3.75
CA LEU A 181 -16.73 12.56 2.78
C LEU A 181 -18.05 12.07 3.38
N ILE A 182 -19.13 12.17 2.62
CA ILE A 182 -20.48 11.75 3.02
C ILE A 182 -21.01 10.81 1.92
N GLY A 183 -21.48 9.62 2.29
CA GLY A 183 -21.88 8.56 1.35
C GLY A 183 -22.62 9.10 0.11
N GLY A 184 -22.02 8.90 -1.08
CA GLY A 184 -22.48 9.43 -2.36
C GLY A 184 -21.58 10.50 -3.00
N ASP A 185 -20.82 11.28 -2.22
CA ASP A 185 -19.88 12.30 -2.74
C ASP A 185 -18.43 11.82 -2.92
N LEU A 186 -18.14 10.60 -2.42
CA LEU A 186 -16.82 9.95 -2.44
C LEU A 186 -16.11 10.08 -3.80
N TYR A 187 -16.79 9.67 -4.87
CA TYR A 187 -16.21 9.64 -6.20
C TYR A 187 -15.99 11.03 -6.79
N GLY A 188 -16.92 11.96 -6.50
CA GLY A 188 -16.84 13.34 -6.98
C GLY A 188 -15.68 14.09 -6.34
N LYS A 189 -15.42 13.86 -5.06
CA LYS A 189 -14.33 14.50 -4.30
C LYS A 189 -12.96 13.84 -4.50
N MET A 190 -12.90 12.70 -5.17
CA MET A 190 -11.64 12.02 -5.50
C MET A 190 -11.11 12.34 -6.89
N ASN A 191 -11.89 13.02 -7.73
CA ASN A 191 -11.55 13.25 -9.13
C ASN A 191 -10.41 14.26 -9.36
N ASP A 192 -9.91 14.91 -8.31
CA ASP A 192 -8.77 15.82 -8.36
C ASP A 192 -7.45 15.17 -7.92
N GLY A 193 -7.52 13.92 -7.43
CA GLY A 193 -6.37 13.12 -7.00
C GLY A 193 -5.76 13.48 -5.66
N LEU A 194 -6.20 14.54 -4.97
CA LEU A 194 -5.57 14.99 -3.71
C LEU A 194 -5.74 13.96 -2.58
N ILE A 195 -6.98 13.52 -2.34
CA ILE A 195 -7.27 12.50 -1.31
C ILE A 195 -6.46 11.23 -1.58
N ILE A 196 -6.36 10.79 -2.84
CA ILE A 196 -5.65 9.56 -3.19
C ILE A 196 -4.15 9.71 -2.92
N CYS A 197 -3.55 10.87 -3.26
CA CYS A 197 -2.14 11.14 -2.97
C CYS A 197 -1.85 11.13 -1.47
N LYS A 198 -2.70 11.78 -0.67
CA LYS A 198 -2.55 11.81 0.80
C LYS A 198 -2.74 10.42 1.42
N MET A 199 -3.70 9.64 0.91
CA MET A 199 -3.88 8.24 1.32
C MET A 199 -2.66 7.36 1.00
N ILE A 200 -1.96 7.61 -0.11
CA ILE A 200 -0.70 6.90 -0.43
C ILE A 200 0.38 7.24 0.60
N ASN A 201 0.54 8.51 0.98
CA ASN A 201 1.47 8.92 2.03
C ASN A 201 1.08 8.37 3.41
N LEU A 202 -0.20 8.25 3.71
CA LEU A 202 -0.68 7.58 4.92
C LEU A 202 -0.27 6.09 4.92
N ALA A 203 -0.50 5.39 3.81
CA ALA A 203 -0.17 3.97 3.66
C ALA A 203 1.33 3.70 3.62
N VAL A 204 2.12 4.59 2.99
CA VAL A 204 3.59 4.53 2.94
C VAL A 204 4.14 5.97 2.96
N PRO A 205 4.59 6.46 4.13
CA PRO A 205 5.15 7.79 4.29
C PRO A 205 6.25 8.09 3.29
N GLU A 206 6.38 9.38 2.93
CA GLU A 206 7.43 9.88 2.04
C GLU A 206 7.38 9.32 0.60
N THR A 207 6.29 8.67 0.19
CA THR A 207 6.13 8.16 -1.19
C THR A 207 5.93 9.30 -2.19
N ILE A 208 5.19 10.33 -1.80
CA ILE A 208 4.86 11.51 -2.59
C ILE A 208 5.39 12.75 -1.86
N ASP A 209 6.25 13.51 -2.51
CA ASP A 209 6.62 14.84 -2.06
C ASP A 209 5.45 15.80 -2.29
N GLU A 210 4.79 16.20 -1.21
CA GLU A 210 3.57 17.02 -1.27
C GLU A 210 3.80 18.40 -1.88
N ARG A 211 5.06 18.88 -1.92
CA ARG A 211 5.41 20.14 -2.58
C ARG A 211 5.19 20.10 -4.09
N ALA A 212 5.12 18.90 -4.69
CA ALA A 212 4.81 18.73 -6.11
C ALA A 212 3.30 18.64 -6.41
N LEU A 213 2.45 18.55 -5.39
CA LEU A 213 1.00 18.46 -5.56
C LEU A 213 0.41 19.80 -6.00
N ASN A 214 -0.52 19.74 -6.94
CA ASN A 214 -1.35 20.90 -7.26
C ASN A 214 -2.47 20.96 -6.22
N THR A 215 -2.48 21.96 -5.33
CA THR A 215 -3.48 22.07 -4.24
C THR A 215 -4.48 23.21 -4.42
N ASN A 216 -4.18 24.21 -5.25
CA ASN A 216 -5.00 25.42 -5.40
C ASN A 216 -5.52 25.60 -6.84
N ASN A 217 -6.77 26.07 -6.99
CA ASN A 217 -7.38 26.45 -8.27
C ASN A 217 -7.23 25.40 -9.39
N LEU A 218 -7.62 24.16 -9.10
CA LEU A 218 -7.38 23.02 -9.99
C LEU A 218 -8.22 23.06 -11.27
N ASN A 219 -7.54 23.28 -12.39
CA ASN A 219 -8.07 23.09 -13.74
C ASN A 219 -7.99 21.61 -14.17
N THR A 220 -8.61 21.26 -15.31
CA THR A 220 -8.64 19.88 -15.84
C THR A 220 -7.25 19.24 -15.95
N TYR A 221 -6.25 20.03 -16.33
CA TYR A 221 -4.88 19.54 -16.53
C TYR A 221 -4.18 19.23 -15.21
N THR A 222 -4.22 20.17 -14.26
CA THR A 222 -3.62 20.01 -12.93
C THR A 222 -4.27 18.90 -12.11
N ARG A 223 -5.57 18.65 -12.28
CA ARG A 223 -6.26 17.47 -11.74
C ARG A 223 -5.71 16.18 -12.35
N LEU A 224 -5.57 16.15 -13.68
CA LEU A 224 -5.03 15.00 -14.38
C LEU A 224 -3.58 14.69 -13.97
N GLU A 225 -2.77 15.71 -13.71
CA GLU A 225 -1.42 15.56 -13.17
C GLU A 225 -1.40 14.92 -11.77
N ASN A 226 -2.26 15.39 -10.86
CA ASN A 226 -2.41 14.80 -9.53
C ASN A 226 -2.86 13.34 -9.62
N LEU A 227 -3.84 13.03 -10.49
CA LEU A 227 -4.30 11.64 -10.70
C LEU A 227 -3.22 10.74 -11.32
N THR A 228 -2.44 11.27 -12.26
CA THR A 228 -1.30 10.56 -12.86
C THR A 228 -0.23 10.27 -11.81
N LEU A 229 0.07 11.27 -10.96
CA LEU A 229 0.97 11.12 -9.82
C LEU A 229 0.45 10.05 -8.85
N ALA A 230 -0.84 10.09 -8.50
CA ALA A 230 -1.47 9.11 -7.61
C ALA A 230 -1.33 7.69 -8.17
N LEU A 231 -1.65 7.47 -9.46
CA LEU A 231 -1.55 6.15 -10.08
C LEU A 231 -0.11 5.61 -10.13
N ASN A 232 0.85 6.45 -10.51
CA ASN A 232 2.25 6.03 -10.58
C ASN A 232 2.85 5.80 -9.20
N SER A 233 2.44 6.57 -8.20
CA SER A 233 2.87 6.38 -6.81
C SER A 233 2.22 5.14 -6.19
N ALA A 234 0.95 4.87 -6.48
CA ALA A 234 0.27 3.66 -6.06
C ALA A 234 0.91 2.39 -6.67
N ARG A 235 1.35 2.44 -7.94
CA ARG A 235 2.16 1.36 -8.54
C ARG A 235 3.47 1.15 -7.80
N ALA A 236 4.16 2.24 -7.43
CA ALA A 236 5.45 2.17 -6.74
C ALA A 236 5.36 1.55 -5.33
N ILE A 237 4.20 1.62 -4.66
CA ILE A 237 3.95 0.94 -3.39
C ILE A 237 3.42 -0.50 -3.56
N GLY A 238 3.21 -0.96 -4.80
CA GLY A 238 2.81 -2.34 -5.11
C GLY A 238 1.32 -2.56 -5.40
N CYS A 239 0.54 -1.51 -5.66
CA CYS A 239 -0.85 -1.67 -6.13
C CYS A 239 -0.87 -2.22 -7.57
N ALA A 240 -1.68 -3.23 -7.81
CA ALA A 240 -1.91 -3.82 -9.13
C ALA A 240 -2.91 -2.96 -9.91
N ILE A 241 -2.37 -2.04 -10.72
CA ILE A 241 -3.14 -1.02 -11.46
C ILE A 241 -2.92 -1.19 -12.97
N VAL A 242 -3.15 -2.39 -13.48
CA VAL A 242 -2.90 -2.74 -14.89
C VAL A 242 -3.95 -2.12 -15.82
N ASN A 243 -5.18 -1.90 -15.33
CA ASN A 243 -6.33 -1.45 -16.13
C ASN A 243 -7.02 -0.19 -15.56
N ILE A 244 -6.26 0.73 -14.95
CA ILE A 244 -6.81 2.01 -14.46
C ILE A 244 -5.96 3.15 -14.98
N ASP A 245 -6.62 4.06 -15.70
CA ASP A 245 -6.01 5.29 -16.21
C ASP A 245 -6.49 6.53 -15.45
N ALA A 246 -5.74 7.63 -15.57
CA ALA A 246 -6.07 8.88 -14.88
C ALA A 246 -7.46 9.42 -15.32
N ASP A 247 -7.83 9.21 -16.59
CA ASP A 247 -9.16 9.56 -17.11
C ASP A 247 -10.30 8.75 -16.45
N ASP A 248 -10.04 7.52 -16.00
CA ASP A 248 -11.04 6.70 -15.30
C ASP A 248 -11.31 7.21 -13.89
N LEU A 249 -10.26 7.63 -13.20
CA LEU A 249 -10.36 8.24 -11.88
C LEU A 249 -10.96 9.66 -11.96
N ALA A 250 -10.63 10.43 -12.99
CA ALA A 250 -11.21 11.75 -13.23
C ALA A 250 -12.73 11.67 -13.46
N LYS A 251 -13.21 10.59 -14.10
CA LYS A 251 -14.64 10.30 -14.27
C LYS A 251 -15.29 9.74 -13.00
N GLY A 252 -14.51 9.44 -11.96
CA GLY A 252 -15.01 8.88 -10.71
C GLY A 252 -15.64 7.49 -10.87
N LYS A 253 -15.09 6.63 -11.75
CA LYS A 253 -15.65 5.28 -11.98
C LYS A 253 -15.67 4.46 -10.67
N PRO A 254 -16.85 4.15 -10.11
CA PRO A 254 -16.94 3.67 -8.73
C PRO A 254 -16.11 2.41 -8.41
N HIS A 255 -16.22 1.37 -9.24
CA HIS A 255 -15.50 0.11 -9.04
C HIS A 255 -13.96 0.24 -9.11
N LEU A 256 -13.44 1.19 -9.91
CA LEU A 256 -12.00 1.43 -10.04
C LEU A 256 -11.47 2.25 -8.87
N VAL A 257 -12.22 3.28 -8.46
CA VAL A 257 -11.89 4.11 -7.29
C VAL A 257 -11.88 3.25 -6.03
N LEU A 258 -12.95 2.49 -5.76
CA LEU A 258 -13.02 1.61 -4.58
C LEU A 258 -11.92 0.54 -4.60
N GLY A 259 -11.67 -0.08 -5.76
CA GLY A 259 -10.61 -1.07 -5.90
C GLY A 259 -9.20 -0.52 -5.64
N LEU A 260 -8.94 0.73 -6.03
CA LEU A 260 -7.68 1.41 -5.74
C LEU A 260 -7.56 1.78 -4.25
N LEU A 261 -8.60 2.38 -3.67
CA LEU A 261 -8.61 2.74 -2.24
C LEU A 261 -8.39 1.53 -1.36
N TRP A 262 -9.07 0.42 -1.65
CA TRP A 262 -8.88 -0.82 -0.92
C TRP A 262 -7.41 -1.27 -0.93
N GLN A 263 -6.77 -1.30 -2.11
CA GLN A 263 -5.38 -1.72 -2.20
C GLN A 263 -4.45 -0.82 -1.38
N ILE A 264 -4.67 0.50 -1.41
CA ILE A 264 -3.89 1.46 -0.61
C ILE A 264 -4.10 1.23 0.89
N ILE A 265 -5.36 1.11 1.33
CA ILE A 265 -5.71 0.85 2.74
C ILE A 265 -5.11 -0.49 3.21
N ARG A 266 -5.21 -1.54 2.40
CA ARG A 266 -4.65 -2.87 2.67
C ARG A 266 -3.13 -2.80 2.88
N ILE A 267 -2.41 -2.08 2.02
CA ILE A 267 -0.96 -1.89 2.17
C ILE A 267 -0.65 -1.19 3.49
N GLY A 268 -1.36 -0.10 3.82
CA GLY A 268 -1.15 0.65 5.06
C GLY A 268 -1.38 -0.19 6.32
N LEU A 269 -2.44 -1.00 6.34
CA LEU A 269 -2.77 -1.84 7.50
C LEU A 269 -1.81 -3.00 7.70
N PHE A 270 -1.39 -3.66 6.62
CA PHE A 270 -0.48 -4.79 6.73
C PHE A 270 0.96 -4.41 6.96
N ARG A 271 1.35 -3.16 6.68
CA ARG A 271 2.69 -2.66 6.97
C ARG A 271 3.02 -2.72 8.47
N GLU A 272 2.03 -2.55 9.35
CA GLU A 272 2.24 -2.62 10.80
C GLU A 272 2.29 -4.05 11.34
N ILE A 273 2.04 -5.08 10.50
CA ILE A 273 2.00 -6.49 10.90
C ILE A 273 3.32 -7.16 10.53
N ASP A 274 4.39 -6.83 11.24
CA ASP A 274 5.69 -7.49 11.12
C ASP A 274 6.39 -7.61 12.49
N LEU A 275 7.47 -8.39 12.54
CA LEU A 275 8.23 -8.64 13.78
C LEU A 275 8.97 -7.40 14.30
N VAL A 276 9.08 -6.33 13.50
CA VAL A 276 9.75 -5.07 13.89
C VAL A 276 8.76 -4.18 14.65
N HIS A 277 7.57 -4.00 14.10
CA HIS A 277 6.49 -3.20 14.67
C HIS A 277 5.73 -3.97 15.75
N VAL A 278 5.65 -5.29 15.63
CA VAL A 278 4.99 -6.19 16.57
C VAL A 278 5.92 -7.36 16.93
N PRO A 279 6.83 -7.16 17.90
CA PRO A 279 7.71 -8.23 18.37
C PRO A 279 6.95 -9.47 18.84
N GLY A 280 5.77 -9.29 19.47
CA GLY A 280 4.91 -10.36 20.01
C GLY A 280 4.50 -11.45 19.01
N LEU A 281 4.66 -11.22 17.71
CA LEU A 281 4.41 -12.19 16.64
C LEU A 281 5.21 -13.50 16.80
N PHE A 282 6.36 -13.50 17.50
CA PHE A 282 7.13 -14.74 17.74
C PHE A 282 6.30 -15.83 18.44
N ARG A 283 5.25 -15.44 19.19
CA ARG A 283 4.35 -16.37 19.89
C ARG A 283 3.48 -17.21 18.93
N LEU A 284 3.45 -16.85 17.65
CA LEU A 284 2.71 -17.56 16.60
C LEU A 284 3.56 -18.64 15.89
N LEU A 285 4.80 -18.85 16.33
CA LEU A 285 5.65 -19.95 15.87
C LEU A 285 5.05 -21.30 16.28
N LYS A 286 5.02 -22.24 15.34
CA LYS A 286 4.66 -23.64 15.63
C LYS A 286 5.91 -24.44 16.01
N ASP A 287 5.69 -25.61 16.58
CA ASP A 287 6.77 -26.54 16.94
C ASP A 287 7.70 -26.81 15.74
N GLY A 288 8.97 -26.43 15.88
CA GLY A 288 10.01 -26.61 14.86
C GLY A 288 10.11 -25.49 13.81
N GLU A 289 9.27 -24.46 13.86
CA GLU A 289 9.41 -23.27 13.01
C GLU A 289 10.42 -22.27 13.60
N THR A 290 11.12 -21.57 12.71
CA THR A 290 12.06 -20.49 13.06
C THR A 290 11.42 -19.12 12.82
N LEU A 291 12.01 -18.05 13.37
CA LEU A 291 11.59 -16.67 13.08
C LEU A 291 11.65 -16.36 11.57
N ASP A 292 12.57 -16.98 10.83
CA ASP A 292 12.67 -16.80 9.37
C ASP A 292 11.47 -17.42 8.64
N ASP A 293 10.95 -18.54 9.14
CA ASP A 293 9.73 -19.15 8.58
C ASP A 293 8.53 -18.24 8.77
N LEU A 294 8.40 -17.58 9.93
CA LEU A 294 7.33 -16.61 10.18
C LEU A 294 7.43 -15.38 9.27
N ARG A 295 8.65 -14.92 8.93
CA ARG A 295 8.87 -13.79 8.00
C ARG A 295 8.44 -14.08 6.56
N ARG A 296 8.43 -15.34 6.15
CA ARG A 296 8.04 -15.77 4.79
C ARG A 296 6.53 -15.85 4.58
N ILE A 297 5.76 -15.68 5.65
CA ILE A 297 4.32 -15.84 5.67
C ILE A 297 3.66 -14.50 5.34
N SER A 298 2.59 -14.52 4.55
CA SER A 298 1.89 -13.28 4.22
C SER A 298 1.21 -12.68 5.46
N PRO A 299 1.02 -11.34 5.53
CA PRO A 299 0.30 -10.71 6.63
C PRO A 299 -1.07 -11.32 6.92
N GLU A 300 -1.81 -11.74 5.88
CA GLU A 300 -3.09 -12.44 6.04
C GLU A 300 -2.94 -13.78 6.75
N GLN A 301 -1.89 -14.54 6.42
CA GLN A 301 -1.62 -15.81 7.06
C GLN A 301 -1.12 -15.63 8.50
N ILE A 302 -0.37 -14.56 8.78
CA ILE A 302 0.00 -14.17 10.15
C ILE A 302 -1.27 -13.88 10.96
N LEU A 303 -2.19 -13.08 10.41
CA LEU A 303 -3.48 -12.79 11.05
C LEU A 303 -4.31 -14.06 11.27
N MET A 304 -4.37 -14.99 10.31
CA MET A 304 -5.06 -16.26 10.50
C MET A 304 -4.44 -17.09 11.63
N ARG A 305 -3.10 -17.11 11.74
CA ARG A 305 -2.40 -17.77 12.85
C ARG A 305 -2.73 -17.11 14.18
N TRP A 306 -2.75 -15.77 14.21
CA TRP A 306 -3.11 -15.00 15.41
C TRP A 306 -4.54 -15.28 15.87
N VAL A 307 -5.52 -15.28 14.96
CA VAL A 307 -6.91 -15.63 15.31
C VAL A 307 -6.97 -17.05 15.87
N ASN A 308 -6.31 -18.01 15.20
CA ASN A 308 -6.31 -19.41 15.64
C ASN A 308 -5.62 -19.62 16.99
N TYR A 309 -4.56 -18.85 17.29
CA TYR A 309 -3.89 -18.85 18.58
C TYR A 309 -4.84 -18.43 19.71
N HIS A 310 -5.60 -17.35 19.52
CA HIS A 310 -6.60 -16.91 20.49
C HIS A 310 -7.78 -17.89 20.60
N MET A 311 -8.21 -18.50 19.50
CA MET A 311 -9.25 -19.53 19.52
C MET A 311 -8.85 -20.75 20.34
N GLU A 312 -7.59 -21.16 20.24
CA GLU A 312 -7.05 -22.25 21.03
C GLU A 312 -7.03 -21.92 22.53
N LYS A 313 -6.57 -20.71 22.88
CA LYS A 313 -6.61 -20.21 24.25
C LYS A 313 -8.02 -20.11 24.82
N ALA A 314 -9.01 -19.81 23.98
CA ALA A 314 -10.42 -19.78 24.35
C ALA A 314 -11.04 -21.19 24.50
N GLY A 315 -10.29 -22.26 24.22
CA GLY A 315 -10.80 -23.65 24.26
C GLY A 315 -11.76 -23.97 23.11
N VAL A 316 -11.79 -23.16 22.05
CA VAL A 316 -12.67 -23.36 20.89
C VAL A 316 -11.98 -24.31 19.92
N SER A 317 -12.68 -25.31 19.40
CA SER A 317 -12.11 -26.28 18.44
C SER A 317 -12.13 -25.80 16.99
N ARG A 318 -13.04 -24.87 16.66
CA ARG A 318 -13.14 -24.26 15.33
C ARG A 318 -11.87 -23.47 15.02
N ARG A 319 -11.42 -23.54 13.77
CA ARG A 319 -10.24 -22.83 13.26
C ARG A 319 -10.61 -22.03 12.01
N LEU A 320 -10.00 -20.85 11.90
CA LEU A 320 -10.08 -19.98 10.76
C LEU A 320 -9.09 -20.45 9.67
N SER A 321 -9.60 -20.78 8.49
CA SER A 321 -8.80 -21.16 7.31
C SER A 321 -8.86 -20.12 6.19
N ASN A 322 -9.85 -19.24 6.22
CA ASN A 322 -10.06 -18.16 5.26
C ASN A 322 -10.90 -17.03 5.89
N PHE A 323 -10.77 -15.80 5.38
CA PHE A 323 -11.58 -14.66 5.83
C PHE A 323 -12.93 -14.54 5.10
N THR A 324 -13.40 -15.61 4.44
CA THR A 324 -14.58 -15.58 3.58
C THR A 324 -15.73 -16.37 4.22
N THR A 325 -15.80 -17.68 4.01
CA THR A 325 -16.87 -18.56 4.52
C THR A 325 -16.79 -18.78 6.02
N ASP A 326 -15.59 -18.79 6.60
CA ASP A 326 -15.42 -19.20 7.99
C ASP A 326 -15.87 -18.13 8.99
N VAL A 327 -16.06 -16.88 8.53
CA VAL A 327 -16.38 -15.73 9.38
C VAL A 327 -17.80 -15.17 9.16
N THR A 328 -18.55 -15.71 8.18
CA THR A 328 -19.86 -15.14 7.82
C THR A 328 -20.91 -15.24 8.92
N ASP A 329 -20.80 -16.25 9.77
CA ASP A 329 -21.72 -16.49 10.88
C ASP A 329 -21.34 -15.76 12.17
N SER A 330 -20.28 -14.94 12.14
CA SER A 330 -19.78 -14.14 13.27
C SER A 330 -19.43 -14.94 14.55
N GLU A 331 -19.36 -16.27 14.51
CA GLU A 331 -18.99 -17.05 15.70
C GLU A 331 -17.51 -16.88 16.02
N ILE A 332 -16.66 -16.98 14.99
CA ILE A 332 -15.22 -16.77 15.15
C ILE A 332 -14.93 -15.40 15.73
N TYR A 333 -15.60 -14.37 15.21
CA TYR A 333 -15.49 -13.01 15.72
C TYR A 333 -15.97 -12.88 17.16
N THR A 334 -17.08 -13.51 17.52
CA THR A 334 -17.60 -13.41 18.88
C THR A 334 -16.63 -14.02 19.90
N TYR A 335 -16.07 -15.19 19.62
CA TYR A 335 -15.06 -15.81 20.48
C TYR A 335 -13.77 -15.00 20.52
N LEU A 336 -13.30 -14.54 19.36
CA LEU A 336 -12.08 -13.73 19.27
C LEU A 336 -12.21 -12.44 20.07
N VAL A 337 -13.28 -11.67 19.85
CA VAL A 337 -13.55 -10.40 20.54
C VAL A 337 -13.66 -10.66 22.04
N HIS A 338 -14.35 -11.70 22.48
CA HIS A 338 -14.40 -12.07 23.91
C HIS A 338 -13.04 -12.44 24.49
N GLN A 339 -12.20 -13.13 23.72
CA GLN A 339 -10.89 -13.61 24.16
C GLN A 339 -9.85 -12.48 24.26
N ILE A 340 -9.86 -11.54 23.31
CA ILE A 340 -8.94 -10.40 23.30
C ILE A 340 -9.45 -9.25 24.17
N ALA A 341 -10.76 -9.25 24.46
CA ALA A 341 -11.36 -8.18 25.24
C ALA A 341 -10.83 -8.15 26.68
N PRO A 342 -10.52 -6.94 27.16
CA PRO A 342 -10.57 -6.61 28.57
C PRO A 342 -11.77 -7.25 29.30
N ARG A 343 -11.55 -8.01 30.39
CA ARG A 343 -12.65 -8.52 31.27
C ARG A 343 -13.64 -7.44 31.79
N ALA A 344 -13.30 -6.16 31.80
CA ALA A 344 -14.02 -5.00 32.33
C ALA A 344 -14.79 -4.31 31.23
N ALA A 345 -14.40 -4.51 29.96
CA ALA A 345 -15.26 -4.22 28.82
C ALA A 345 -16.52 -5.11 28.85
N ALA A 346 -16.60 -6.13 29.73
CA ALA A 346 -17.77 -6.98 29.92
C ALA A 346 -18.30 -7.53 28.59
N VAL A 347 -17.37 -7.86 27.68
CA VAL A 347 -17.67 -8.47 26.41
C VAL A 347 -18.21 -9.85 26.66
N SER A 348 -19.36 -10.14 26.08
CA SER A 348 -20.12 -11.36 26.33
C SER A 348 -20.19 -12.25 25.10
N LEU A 349 -20.36 -13.54 25.32
CA LEU A 349 -20.65 -14.51 24.27
C LEU A 349 -22.14 -14.52 23.87
N ASN A 350 -22.93 -13.53 24.32
CA ASN A 350 -24.36 -13.41 24.01
C ASN A 350 -24.68 -13.47 22.51
N PRO A 351 -23.87 -12.89 21.59
CA PRO A 351 -24.15 -13.02 20.16
C PRO A 351 -24.32 -14.46 19.68
N LEU A 352 -23.65 -15.44 20.29
CA LEU A 352 -23.79 -16.86 19.92
C LEU A 352 -25.21 -17.40 20.15
N THR A 353 -25.99 -16.79 21.04
CA THR A 353 -27.38 -17.18 21.32
C THR A 353 -28.37 -16.57 20.31
N VAL A 354 -27.93 -15.56 19.55
CA VAL A 354 -28.75 -14.86 18.57
C VAL A 354 -28.96 -15.76 17.34
N ARG A 355 -30.22 -15.89 16.94
CA ARG A 355 -30.61 -16.66 15.76
C ARG A 355 -30.51 -15.80 14.50
N GLY A 356 -29.86 -16.35 13.48
CA GLY A 356 -29.64 -15.71 12.19
C GLY A 356 -28.32 -14.94 12.14
N ASP A 357 -27.64 -15.03 11.00
CA ASP A 357 -26.28 -14.51 10.83
C ASP A 357 -26.24 -12.98 10.91
N VAL A 358 -27.21 -12.30 10.29
CA VAL A 358 -27.25 -10.83 10.27
C VAL A 358 -27.52 -10.23 11.66
N PRO A 359 -28.56 -10.67 12.41
CA PRO A 359 -28.76 -10.20 13.78
C PRO A 359 -27.59 -10.54 14.72
N ARG A 360 -26.96 -11.70 14.53
CA ARG A 360 -25.77 -12.09 15.29
C ARG A 360 -24.56 -11.23 14.97
N ALA A 361 -24.34 -10.89 13.70
CA ALA A 361 -23.27 -9.99 13.29
C ALA A 361 -23.45 -8.61 13.92
N ASP A 362 -24.67 -8.08 13.95
CA ASP A 362 -24.96 -6.81 14.63
C ASP A 362 -24.70 -6.90 16.14
N ALA A 363 -25.13 -7.99 16.79
CA ALA A 363 -24.84 -8.22 18.21
C ALA A 363 -23.33 -8.35 18.48
N MET A 364 -22.58 -9.04 17.62
CA MET A 364 -21.13 -9.14 17.71
C MET A 364 -20.46 -7.77 17.54
N LEU A 365 -20.93 -6.94 16.61
CA LEU A 365 -20.43 -5.58 16.43
C LEU A 365 -20.68 -4.71 17.67
N ARG A 366 -21.82 -4.89 18.37
CA ARG A 366 -22.09 -4.24 19.67
C ARG A 366 -21.20 -4.76 20.80
N GLU A 367 -20.69 -5.98 20.69
CA GLU A 367 -19.72 -6.50 21.65
C GLU A 367 -18.30 -6.01 21.34
N ALA A 368 -17.92 -5.94 20.07
CA ALA A 368 -16.67 -5.32 19.61
C ALA A 368 -16.61 -3.81 19.91
N ASP A 369 -17.78 -3.17 19.94
CA ASP A 369 -17.98 -1.79 20.41
C ASP A 369 -17.33 -1.51 21.76
N LYS A 370 -17.45 -2.46 22.69
CA LYS A 370 -17.02 -2.28 24.07
C LYS A 370 -15.50 -2.18 24.24
N ILE A 371 -14.73 -2.49 23.18
CA ILE A 371 -13.27 -2.46 23.20
C ILE A 371 -12.68 -1.49 22.17
N GLY A 372 -13.46 -0.53 21.67
CA GLY A 372 -13.00 0.47 20.71
C GLY A 372 -12.64 -0.09 19.33
N CYS A 373 -12.75 -1.40 19.12
CA CYS A 373 -12.50 -2.07 17.83
C CYS A 373 -13.67 -1.91 16.86
N ARG A 374 -14.54 -0.92 17.08
CA ARG A 374 -15.67 -0.71 16.20
C ARG A 374 -15.26 -0.03 14.92
N GLU A 375 -14.21 0.80 14.89
CA GLU A 375 -13.84 1.53 13.67
C GLU A 375 -13.83 0.60 12.43
N PHE A 376 -14.51 1.07 11.38
CA PHE A 376 -15.40 0.35 10.46
C PHE A 376 -16.91 0.26 10.85
N VAL A 377 -17.33 0.83 12.00
CA VAL A 377 -18.58 1.51 12.51
C VAL A 377 -18.22 2.21 13.89
N THR A 378 -19.04 2.94 14.69
CA THR A 378 -18.58 3.68 15.93
C THR A 378 -19.04 3.26 17.32
N ALA A 379 -18.08 3.30 18.26
CA ALA A 379 -18.10 3.20 19.74
C ALA A 379 -17.67 4.54 20.39
N ASP A 380 -17.85 4.73 21.70
CA ASP A 380 -16.92 5.52 22.54
C ASP A 380 -16.95 5.05 24.03
N ASP A 381 -15.72 4.83 24.56
CA ASP A 381 -15.20 4.81 25.96
C ASP A 381 -14.76 3.49 26.68
N PHE A 382 -13.45 3.46 27.03
CA PHE A 382 -12.56 2.42 27.66
C PHE A 382 -12.53 2.46 29.22
N PRO A 383 -12.07 1.41 30.00
CA PRO A 383 -10.64 1.16 30.33
C PRO A 383 -10.16 -0.31 30.68
N SER A 384 -8.82 -0.50 30.66
CA SER A 384 -7.85 -1.48 31.24
C SER A 384 -8.11 -3.02 31.25
N LEU A 385 -7.11 -3.91 30.95
CA LEU A 385 -7.03 -5.35 31.41
C LEU A 385 -5.83 -6.24 31.00
N PRO A 386 -5.70 -7.47 31.59
CA PRO A 386 -4.56 -7.89 32.41
C PRO A 386 -3.51 -8.73 31.65
N GLU A 387 -2.40 -8.98 32.34
CA GLU A 387 -1.22 -9.74 31.89
C GLU A 387 -1.49 -11.19 31.43
N PRO A 388 -0.85 -11.66 30.35
CA PRO A 388 -0.37 -13.04 30.22
C PRO A 388 0.94 -13.20 30.98
N GLY A 389 1.10 -14.36 31.63
CA GLY A 389 2.30 -14.75 32.36
C GLY A 389 3.57 -14.74 31.50
N ALA A 390 4.68 -14.43 32.17
CA ALA A 390 6.01 -14.31 31.61
C ALA A 390 6.49 -15.63 31.00
N ASP A 391 6.50 -15.71 29.68
CA ASP A 391 7.50 -16.49 28.94
C ASP A 391 8.56 -15.50 28.40
N GLU A 392 9.83 -15.81 28.64
CA GLU A 392 10.97 -14.98 28.26
C GLU A 392 10.92 -14.63 26.76
N ILE A 393 10.86 -13.33 26.46
CA ILE A 393 11.00 -12.80 25.10
C ILE A 393 12.44 -13.13 24.64
N PRO A 394 12.63 -13.93 23.58
CA PRO A 394 13.96 -14.14 23.04
C PRO A 394 14.54 -12.78 22.61
N GLN A 395 15.76 -12.45 23.03
CA GLN A 395 16.44 -11.24 22.56
C GLN A 395 16.52 -11.29 21.03
N ILE A 396 15.70 -10.48 20.36
CA ILE A 396 15.62 -10.39 18.90
C ILE A 396 16.80 -9.53 18.41
N THR A 397 18.02 -10.07 18.42
CA THR A 397 19.23 -9.30 18.05
C THR A 397 19.52 -9.30 16.55
N ASP A 398 18.91 -10.20 15.76
CA ASP A 398 19.16 -10.34 14.32
C ASP A 398 17.85 -10.28 13.50
N VAL A 399 17.21 -9.11 13.50
CA VAL A 399 16.19 -8.80 12.48
C VAL A 399 16.90 -8.32 11.22
N VAL A 400 17.08 -9.23 10.25
CA VAL A 400 17.48 -8.83 8.89
C VAL A 400 16.26 -8.19 8.25
N GLU A 401 16.27 -6.86 8.21
CA GLU A 401 15.24 -6.05 7.56
C GLU A 401 15.27 -6.27 6.04
N GLU A 402 14.09 -6.29 5.40
CA GLU A 402 13.98 -6.32 3.94
C GLU A 402 14.81 -5.17 3.35
N THR A 403 15.69 -5.50 2.42
CA THR A 403 16.51 -4.48 1.78
C THR A 403 15.66 -3.60 0.86
N ARG A 404 16.09 -2.35 0.66
CA ARG A 404 15.43 -1.41 -0.26
C ARG A 404 15.30 -1.96 -1.69
N GLU A 405 16.28 -2.76 -2.14
CA GLU A 405 16.27 -3.39 -3.46
C GLU A 405 15.19 -4.47 -3.54
N GLU A 406 15.07 -5.32 -2.52
CA GLU A 406 14.01 -6.33 -2.40
C GLU A 406 12.63 -5.68 -2.42
N LYS A 407 12.42 -4.65 -1.59
CA LYS A 407 11.13 -3.92 -1.53
C LYS A 407 10.75 -3.34 -2.89
N THR A 408 11.71 -2.71 -3.57
CA THR A 408 11.49 -2.12 -4.90
C THR A 408 11.11 -3.17 -5.93
N TYR A 409 11.82 -4.30 -5.96
CA TYR A 409 11.53 -5.37 -6.90
C TYR A 409 10.21 -6.07 -6.62
N ARG A 410 9.87 -6.30 -5.35
CA ARG A 410 8.56 -6.84 -4.94
C ARG A 410 7.43 -5.92 -5.41
N ASN A 411 7.52 -4.63 -5.11
CA ASN A 411 6.49 -3.66 -5.49
C ASN A 411 6.36 -3.56 -7.01
N TRP A 412 7.47 -3.55 -7.73
CA TRP A 412 7.47 -3.60 -9.20
C TRP A 412 6.74 -4.84 -9.73
N MET A 413 7.08 -6.04 -9.26
CA MET A 413 6.41 -7.28 -9.70
C MET A 413 4.91 -7.26 -9.40
N ASN A 414 4.52 -6.88 -8.18
CA ASN A 414 3.12 -6.82 -7.76
C ASN A 414 2.32 -5.76 -8.55
N SER A 415 2.94 -4.64 -8.91
CA SER A 415 2.29 -3.61 -9.72
C SER A 415 1.90 -4.08 -11.13
N LEU A 416 2.59 -5.11 -11.65
CA LEU A 416 2.28 -5.77 -12.92
C LEU A 416 1.13 -6.78 -12.81
N GLY A 417 0.58 -6.99 -11.61
CA GLY A 417 -0.53 -7.92 -11.38
C GLY A 417 -0.12 -9.39 -11.48
N VAL A 418 1.10 -9.73 -11.05
CA VAL A 418 1.53 -11.13 -10.95
C VAL A 418 0.67 -11.90 -9.96
N ASP A 419 0.53 -13.21 -10.20
CA ASP A 419 -0.22 -14.12 -9.34
C ASP A 419 0.55 -15.45 -9.26
N PRO A 420 0.88 -15.99 -8.08
CA PRO A 420 0.56 -15.45 -6.76
C PRO A 420 1.23 -14.09 -6.47
N TYR A 421 0.65 -13.33 -5.54
CA TYR A 421 1.20 -12.07 -5.04
C TYR A 421 2.54 -12.34 -4.35
N VAL A 422 3.54 -11.51 -4.60
CA VAL A 422 4.88 -11.67 -4.02
C VAL A 422 4.92 -10.96 -2.69
N ASN A 423 5.08 -11.71 -1.60
CA ASN A 423 5.33 -11.19 -0.26
C ASN A 423 6.82 -11.22 0.05
N HIS A 424 7.49 -12.33 -0.30
CA HIS A 424 8.91 -12.55 -0.05
C HIS A 424 9.60 -13.16 -1.28
N ILE A 425 10.55 -12.41 -1.85
CA ILE A 425 11.13 -12.70 -3.17
C ILE A 425 11.77 -14.10 -3.22
N TYR A 426 12.51 -14.49 -2.18
CA TYR A 426 13.34 -15.71 -2.23
C TYR A 426 12.54 -17.00 -2.05
N SER A 427 11.33 -16.93 -1.51
CA SER A 427 10.41 -18.07 -1.39
C SER A 427 9.42 -18.10 -2.56
N ASP A 428 8.87 -16.95 -2.92
CA ASP A 428 7.72 -16.90 -3.84
C ASP A 428 8.14 -17.10 -5.30
N LEU A 429 9.43 -16.89 -5.62
CA LEU A 429 9.98 -17.12 -6.96
C LEU A 429 10.52 -18.55 -7.16
N GLN A 430 10.59 -19.39 -6.12
CA GLN A 430 11.25 -20.71 -6.19
C GLN A 430 10.60 -21.69 -7.18
N ASN A 431 9.30 -21.54 -7.44
CA ASN A 431 8.58 -22.37 -8.42
C ASN A 431 8.67 -21.81 -9.86
N GLY A 432 9.28 -20.63 -10.03
CA GLY A 432 9.45 -19.93 -11.30
C GLY A 432 8.18 -19.31 -11.89
N LEU A 433 6.98 -19.54 -11.33
CA LEU A 433 5.72 -19.13 -11.93
C LEU A 433 5.62 -17.61 -12.14
N VAL A 434 5.99 -16.83 -11.12
CA VAL A 434 6.05 -15.36 -11.19
C VAL A 434 7.04 -14.91 -12.27
N ILE A 435 8.23 -15.53 -12.33
CA ILE A 435 9.26 -15.24 -13.35
C ILE A 435 8.71 -15.45 -14.76
N PHE A 436 7.96 -16.52 -15.00
CA PHE A 436 7.34 -16.76 -16.30
C PHE A 436 6.26 -15.73 -16.65
N LYS A 437 5.44 -15.31 -15.69
CA LYS A 437 4.48 -14.22 -15.91
C LYS A 437 5.20 -12.94 -16.32
N LEU A 438 6.32 -12.61 -15.68
CA LEU A 438 7.15 -11.46 -16.06
C LEU A 438 7.75 -11.61 -17.45
N TYR A 439 8.21 -12.80 -17.83
CA TYR A 439 8.68 -13.05 -19.21
C TYR A 439 7.58 -12.80 -20.24
N ASP A 440 6.35 -13.22 -19.96
CA ASP A 440 5.21 -13.00 -20.85
C ASP A 440 4.80 -11.52 -20.90
N CYS A 441 4.96 -10.77 -19.80
CA CYS A 441 4.81 -9.30 -19.79
C CYS A 441 5.87 -8.59 -20.65
N ILE A 442 7.11 -9.09 -20.66
CA ILE A 442 8.20 -8.51 -21.45
C ILE A 442 8.06 -8.87 -22.93
N ARG A 443 7.71 -10.13 -23.22
CA ARG A 443 7.52 -10.64 -24.58
C ARG A 443 6.34 -11.63 -24.60
N PRO A 444 5.14 -11.16 -24.98
CA PRO A 444 3.96 -12.01 -25.03
C PRO A 444 4.17 -13.25 -25.92
N GLY A 445 3.80 -14.42 -25.39
CA GLY A 445 3.87 -15.71 -26.08
C GLY A 445 5.23 -16.41 -26.02
N ILE A 446 6.23 -15.88 -25.32
CA ILE A 446 7.55 -16.51 -25.21
C ILE A 446 7.53 -17.78 -24.33
N VAL A 447 6.59 -17.84 -23.38
CA VAL A 447 6.55 -18.90 -22.36
C VAL A 447 5.80 -20.14 -22.86
N GLN A 448 6.49 -21.28 -22.80
CA GLN A 448 5.87 -22.59 -22.96
C GLN A 448 5.40 -23.10 -21.59
N TRP A 449 4.13 -22.83 -21.25
CA TRP A 449 3.54 -23.16 -19.93
C TRP A 449 3.61 -24.63 -19.52
N LYS A 450 3.84 -25.56 -20.46
CA LYS A 450 4.04 -27.00 -20.19
C LYS A 450 5.44 -27.35 -19.66
N ARG A 451 6.40 -26.44 -19.73
CA ARG A 451 7.82 -26.66 -19.37
C ARG A 451 8.28 -25.81 -18.17
N VAL A 452 7.34 -25.25 -17.41
CA VAL A 452 7.57 -24.29 -16.31
C VAL A 452 8.43 -24.91 -15.21
N ASN A 453 9.69 -24.46 -15.10
CA ASN A 453 10.62 -24.73 -13.99
C ASN A 453 11.79 -23.71 -14.01
N CYS A 454 12.60 -23.65 -12.96
CA CYS A 454 13.68 -22.66 -12.84
C CYS A 454 14.79 -22.81 -13.89
N ASN A 455 15.07 -24.01 -14.39
CA ASN A 455 16.05 -24.19 -15.47
C ASN A 455 15.55 -23.54 -16.77
N TYR A 456 14.27 -23.76 -17.10
CA TYR A 456 13.64 -23.14 -18.26
C TYR A 456 13.55 -21.61 -18.11
N ALA A 457 13.36 -21.08 -16.90
CA ALA A 457 13.43 -19.64 -16.65
C ALA A 457 14.80 -19.06 -17.04
N VAL A 458 15.90 -19.71 -16.64
CA VAL A 458 17.26 -19.29 -17.03
C VAL A 458 17.49 -19.44 -18.55
N GLU A 459 16.95 -20.48 -19.18
CA GLU A 459 17.00 -20.64 -20.65
C GLU A 459 16.32 -19.46 -21.36
N LEU A 460 15.12 -19.06 -20.92
CA LEU A 460 14.40 -17.91 -21.48
C LEU A 460 15.16 -16.60 -21.29
N GLY A 461 15.76 -16.39 -20.11
CA GLY A 461 16.61 -15.23 -19.87
C GLY A 461 17.78 -15.16 -20.85
N LYS A 462 18.45 -16.29 -21.13
CA LYS A 462 19.50 -16.35 -22.14
C LYS A 462 18.99 -16.06 -23.56
N GLN A 463 17.78 -16.53 -23.91
CA GLN A 463 17.15 -16.21 -25.20
C GLN A 463 16.83 -14.71 -25.35
N LEU A 464 16.48 -14.04 -24.24
CA LEU A 464 16.32 -12.58 -24.16
C LEU A 464 17.64 -11.82 -23.96
N ARG A 465 18.78 -12.50 -24.10
CA ARG A 465 20.14 -11.94 -23.98
C ARG A 465 20.46 -11.35 -22.59
N PHE A 466 19.86 -11.90 -21.53
CA PHE A 466 20.23 -11.53 -20.16
C PHE A 466 21.64 -12.01 -19.84
N SER A 467 22.37 -11.23 -19.06
CA SER A 467 23.66 -11.64 -18.53
C SER A 467 23.46 -12.55 -17.30
N LEU A 468 23.34 -13.86 -17.55
CA LEU A 468 23.11 -14.89 -16.52
C LEU A 468 24.34 -15.80 -16.35
N VAL A 469 25.55 -15.23 -16.44
CA VAL A 469 26.80 -15.99 -16.26
C VAL A 469 26.87 -16.47 -14.80
N GLY A 470 27.00 -17.77 -14.61
CA GLY A 470 27.08 -18.38 -13.27
C GLY A 470 25.73 -18.55 -12.56
N ILE A 471 24.59 -18.25 -13.21
CA ILE A 471 23.25 -18.47 -12.65
C ILE A 471 22.65 -19.76 -13.25
N GLN A 472 22.22 -20.66 -12.39
CA GLN A 472 21.55 -21.92 -12.70
C GLN A 472 20.11 -21.92 -12.16
N GLY A 473 19.25 -22.80 -12.69
CA GLY A 473 17.88 -22.90 -12.19
C GLY A 473 17.81 -23.37 -10.73
N LYS A 474 18.80 -24.15 -10.27
CA LYS A 474 18.91 -24.55 -8.86
C LYS A 474 19.10 -23.35 -7.94
N ASP A 475 19.87 -22.34 -8.35
CA ASP A 475 20.13 -21.15 -7.52
C ASP A 475 18.84 -20.36 -7.24
N ILE A 476 17.93 -20.33 -8.22
CA ILE A 476 16.60 -19.69 -8.08
C ILE A 476 15.67 -20.55 -7.23
N TYR A 477 15.71 -21.87 -7.43
CA TYR A 477 14.92 -22.82 -6.63
C TYR A 477 15.34 -22.81 -5.15
N ASP A 478 16.64 -22.75 -4.87
CA ASP A 478 17.21 -22.67 -3.52
C ASP A 478 17.04 -21.25 -2.91
N GLY A 479 16.57 -20.27 -3.68
CA GLY A 479 16.33 -18.90 -3.21
C GLY A 479 17.60 -18.12 -2.88
N ILE A 480 18.72 -18.36 -3.60
CA ILE A 480 20.00 -17.70 -3.31
C ILE A 480 19.85 -16.18 -3.54
N PRO A 481 20.03 -15.32 -2.51
CA PRO A 481 19.64 -13.91 -2.59
C PRO A 481 20.27 -13.14 -3.75
N THR A 482 21.60 -13.16 -3.86
CA THR A 482 22.33 -12.42 -4.88
C THR A 482 21.97 -12.84 -6.30
N LEU A 483 21.77 -14.13 -6.54
CA LEU A 483 21.52 -14.68 -7.87
C LEU A 483 20.05 -14.47 -8.27
N THR A 484 19.14 -14.58 -7.31
CA THR A 484 17.71 -14.27 -7.50
C THR A 484 17.52 -12.79 -7.83
N LEU A 485 18.09 -11.88 -7.02
CA LEU A 485 18.04 -10.44 -7.30
C LEU A 485 18.69 -10.07 -8.63
N ALA A 486 19.78 -10.73 -9.02
CA ALA A 486 20.41 -10.50 -10.32
C ALA A 486 19.48 -10.86 -11.49
N LEU A 487 18.72 -11.96 -11.39
CA LEU A 487 17.71 -12.32 -12.39
C LEU A 487 16.55 -11.31 -12.41
N VAL A 488 16.03 -10.95 -11.24
CA VAL A 488 14.91 -10.00 -11.11
C VAL A 488 15.28 -8.62 -11.66
N TRP A 489 16.50 -8.14 -11.40
CA TRP A 489 17.04 -6.94 -12.00
C TRP A 489 17.04 -7.01 -13.54
N GLN A 490 17.49 -8.12 -14.13
CA GLN A 490 17.51 -8.27 -15.59
C GLN A 490 16.10 -8.27 -16.18
N LEU A 491 15.13 -8.88 -15.49
CA LEU A 491 13.72 -8.83 -15.87
C LEU A 491 13.18 -7.39 -15.84
N MET A 492 13.43 -6.65 -14.76
CA MET A 492 13.02 -5.25 -14.61
C MET A 492 13.63 -4.37 -15.70
N ARG A 493 14.94 -4.50 -15.92
CA ARG A 493 15.66 -3.77 -16.99
C ARG A 493 15.06 -4.08 -18.37
N ALA A 494 14.84 -5.34 -18.68
CA ALA A 494 14.27 -5.75 -19.95
C ALA A 494 12.85 -5.20 -20.15
N TYR A 495 12.01 -5.24 -19.11
CA TYR A 495 10.68 -4.65 -19.12
C TYR A 495 10.72 -3.15 -19.42
N THR A 496 11.56 -2.38 -18.71
CA THR A 496 11.70 -0.93 -18.92
C THR A 496 12.17 -0.62 -20.33
N LEU A 497 13.15 -1.36 -20.85
CA LEU A 497 13.64 -1.16 -22.22
C LEU A 497 12.61 -1.56 -23.28
N THR A 498 11.78 -2.59 -23.03
CA THR A 498 10.67 -2.93 -23.92
C THR A 498 9.65 -1.80 -23.99
N ILE A 499 9.30 -1.17 -22.86
CA ILE A 499 8.43 0.01 -22.86
C ILE A 499 9.05 1.12 -23.72
N LEU A 500 10.34 1.41 -23.53
CA LEU A 500 11.05 2.43 -24.29
C LEU A 500 11.08 2.11 -25.81
N ALA A 501 11.32 0.86 -26.18
CA ALA A 501 11.31 0.41 -27.58
C ALA A 501 9.92 0.58 -28.23
N GLN A 502 8.85 0.33 -27.48
CA GLN A 502 7.47 0.58 -27.93
C GLN A 502 7.21 2.08 -28.15
N CYS A 503 7.79 2.96 -27.34
CA CYS A 503 7.61 4.41 -27.46
C CYS A 503 8.39 4.99 -28.64
N THR A 504 9.60 4.49 -28.89
CA THR A 504 10.50 5.02 -29.94
C THR A 504 10.15 4.54 -31.35
N GLN A 505 9.20 3.60 -31.52
CA GLN A 505 8.83 2.95 -32.78
C GLN A 505 10.01 2.30 -33.54
N SER A 506 11.18 2.23 -32.91
CA SER A 506 12.41 1.72 -33.51
C SER A 506 12.42 0.18 -33.62
N GLY A 507 11.59 -0.49 -32.81
CA GLY A 507 11.55 -1.95 -32.71
C GLY A 507 12.78 -2.56 -32.03
N GLU A 508 13.79 -1.76 -31.68
CA GLU A 508 15.03 -2.18 -31.04
C GLU A 508 15.09 -1.68 -29.59
N LEU A 509 15.68 -2.50 -28.71
CA LEU A 509 15.88 -2.13 -27.31
C LEU A 509 17.00 -1.11 -27.21
N ALA A 510 16.70 0.06 -26.64
CA ALA A 510 17.70 1.10 -26.46
C ALA A 510 18.89 0.60 -25.63
N SER A 511 20.10 0.93 -26.08
CA SER A 511 21.31 0.63 -25.34
C SER A 511 21.57 1.66 -24.25
N ASP A 512 22.31 1.27 -23.21
CA ASP A 512 22.73 2.18 -22.13
C ASP A 512 23.43 3.44 -22.68
N LYS A 513 24.18 3.29 -23.79
CA LYS A 513 24.87 4.40 -24.47
C LYS A 513 23.91 5.39 -25.13
N GLU A 514 22.81 4.89 -25.70
CA GLU A 514 21.80 5.73 -26.34
C GLU A 514 21.04 6.55 -25.30
N ILE A 515 20.70 5.94 -24.15
CA ILE A 515 20.05 6.66 -23.05
C ILE A 515 20.98 7.76 -22.50
N ILE A 516 22.28 7.45 -22.32
CA ILE A 516 23.27 8.45 -21.90
C ILE A 516 23.37 9.58 -22.94
N ALA A 517 23.47 9.23 -24.23
CA ALA A 517 23.57 10.20 -25.32
C ALA A 517 22.33 11.12 -25.40
N TRP A 518 21.13 10.59 -25.17
CA TRP A 518 19.89 11.36 -25.13
C TRP A 518 19.90 12.43 -24.04
N THR A 519 20.43 12.13 -22.85
CA THR A 519 20.53 13.14 -21.79
C THR A 519 21.52 14.26 -22.14
N SER A 520 22.55 13.97 -22.95
CA SER A 520 23.70 14.82 -23.33
C SER A 520 24.55 15.40 -22.18
N ARG A 521 24.05 15.36 -20.94
CA ARG A 521 24.65 15.93 -19.72
C ARG A 521 25.37 14.91 -18.84
N LEU A 522 25.16 13.62 -19.10
CA LEU A 522 25.77 12.52 -18.33
C LEU A 522 26.90 11.85 -19.10
N LYS A 523 27.97 11.49 -18.37
CA LYS A 523 29.04 10.63 -18.91
C LYS A 523 28.74 9.16 -18.69
N SER A 524 28.10 8.82 -17.57
CA SER A 524 27.71 7.47 -17.20
C SER A 524 26.61 7.49 -16.13
N PHE A 525 25.96 6.35 -15.88
CA PHE A 525 25.01 6.20 -14.76
C PHE A 525 25.68 6.10 -13.38
N GLN A 526 27.02 6.22 -13.31
CA GLN A 526 27.80 6.28 -12.06
C GLN A 526 28.32 7.70 -11.78
N ASP A 527 27.92 8.68 -12.59
CA ASP A 527 28.35 10.06 -12.46
C ASP A 527 27.82 10.66 -11.16
N GLN A 528 28.73 11.14 -10.30
CA GLN A 528 28.39 11.73 -9.00
C GLN A 528 27.60 13.04 -9.14
N ALA A 529 27.61 13.67 -10.31
CA ALA A 529 26.77 14.82 -10.60
C ALA A 529 25.26 14.50 -10.53
N ILE A 530 24.86 13.22 -10.50
CA ILE A 530 23.47 12.78 -10.34
C ILE A 530 23.02 12.89 -8.87
N ALA A 531 23.95 12.84 -7.93
CA ALA A 531 23.64 12.67 -6.50
C ALA A 531 22.84 13.82 -5.89
N ASP A 532 22.91 15.03 -6.46
CA ASP A 532 22.16 16.20 -5.99
C ASP A 532 20.71 16.27 -6.51
N GLY A 533 20.32 15.32 -7.38
CA GLY A 533 19.01 15.22 -8.00
C GLY A 533 18.73 16.25 -9.10
N LYS A 534 19.55 17.30 -9.26
CA LYS A 534 19.26 18.44 -10.13
C LYS A 534 19.25 18.07 -11.61
N ILE A 535 20.14 17.18 -12.04
CA ILE A 535 20.14 16.69 -13.42
C ILE A 535 18.79 16.02 -13.77
N VAL A 536 18.20 15.29 -12.81
CA VAL A 536 16.90 14.63 -13.00
C VAL A 536 15.78 15.68 -13.03
N ILE A 537 15.84 16.68 -12.16
CA ILE A 537 14.87 17.80 -12.12
C ILE A 537 14.90 18.59 -13.44
N ASP A 538 16.08 19.02 -13.88
CA ASP A 538 16.25 19.78 -15.11
C ASP A 538 15.76 19.00 -16.33
N LEU A 539 15.98 17.67 -16.33
CA LEU A 539 15.50 16.81 -17.41
C LEU A 539 13.97 16.68 -17.41
N ILE A 540 13.34 16.60 -16.25
CA ILE A 540 11.87 16.60 -16.15
C ILE A 540 11.29 17.91 -16.69
N ASP A 541 11.89 19.04 -16.35
CA ASP A 541 11.48 20.35 -16.86
C ASP A 541 11.73 20.47 -18.37
N ALA A 542 12.81 19.89 -18.90
CA ALA A 542 13.06 19.83 -20.34
C ALA A 542 12.01 18.99 -21.09
N ILE A 543 11.57 17.85 -20.51
CA ILE A 543 10.52 17.00 -21.09
C ILE A 543 9.15 17.69 -21.03
N LYS A 544 8.85 18.37 -19.92
CA LYS A 544 7.56 19.00 -19.68
C LYS A 544 7.74 20.34 -18.97
N PRO A 545 7.99 21.43 -19.73
CA PRO A 545 8.27 22.74 -19.16
C PRO A 545 7.17 23.24 -18.23
N GLY A 546 7.57 23.83 -17.11
CA GLY A 546 6.65 24.41 -16.12
C GLY A 546 6.09 23.39 -15.13
N THR A 547 6.56 22.14 -15.16
CA THR A 547 6.25 21.14 -14.11
C THR A 547 7.02 21.43 -12.82
N ILE A 548 8.25 21.93 -12.96
CA ILE A 548 9.19 22.14 -11.86
C ILE A 548 9.06 23.57 -11.33
N ASN A 549 8.96 23.70 -10.01
CA ASN A 549 9.17 24.98 -9.34
C ASN A 549 10.58 25.00 -8.74
N TYR A 550 11.50 25.72 -9.38
CA TYR A 550 12.90 25.82 -8.96
C TYR A 550 13.09 26.51 -7.61
N ASP A 551 12.10 27.27 -7.11
CA ASP A 551 12.17 27.86 -5.76
C ASP A 551 12.17 26.81 -4.66
N LEU A 552 11.67 25.60 -4.96
CA LEU A 552 11.66 24.46 -4.04
C LEU A 552 12.98 23.68 -4.06
N VAL A 553 13.83 23.92 -5.08
CA VAL A 553 15.06 23.13 -5.30
C VAL A 553 16.17 23.65 -4.42
N LYS A 554 16.69 22.77 -3.57
CA LYS A 554 17.74 23.08 -2.60
C LYS A 554 19.11 23.11 -3.25
N SER A 555 19.97 24.02 -2.79
CA SER A 555 21.27 24.31 -3.42
C SER A 555 22.44 24.41 -2.45
N ASP A 556 22.22 24.12 -1.17
CA ASP A 556 23.23 24.07 -0.11
C ASP A 556 24.15 22.84 -0.21
N GLY A 557 23.78 21.84 -1.03
CA GLY A 557 24.63 20.67 -1.33
C GLY A 557 24.77 19.69 -0.16
N SER A 558 23.97 19.85 0.90
CA SER A 558 23.91 18.91 2.01
C SER A 558 23.28 17.57 1.58
N ALA A 559 23.58 16.49 2.30
CA ALA A 559 23.00 15.18 2.02
C ALA A 559 21.46 15.19 2.17
N GLU A 560 20.93 15.99 3.10
CA GLU A 560 19.50 16.19 3.31
C GLU A 560 18.86 16.94 2.14
N SER A 561 19.47 18.05 1.69
CA SER A 561 19.06 18.77 0.48
C SER A 561 19.03 17.87 -0.75
N ASN A 562 20.08 17.04 -0.93
CA ASN A 562 20.16 16.11 -2.05
C ASN A 562 19.03 15.08 -2.01
N LEU A 563 18.69 14.58 -0.82
CA LEU A 563 17.58 13.66 -0.62
C LEU A 563 16.23 14.32 -0.89
N GLU A 564 16.02 15.55 -0.41
CA GLU A 564 14.82 16.34 -0.71
C GLU A 564 14.66 16.60 -2.21
N ASN A 565 15.74 16.96 -2.90
CA ASN A 565 15.74 17.17 -4.35
C ASN A 565 15.42 15.86 -5.08
N ALA A 566 15.98 14.73 -4.64
CA ALA A 566 15.70 13.42 -5.23
C ALA A 566 14.23 12.99 -5.01
N LYS A 567 13.65 13.26 -3.83
CA LYS A 567 12.22 13.07 -3.53
C LYS A 567 11.35 13.90 -4.47
N TYR A 568 11.68 15.18 -4.63
CA TYR A 568 10.99 16.09 -5.52
C TYR A 568 11.10 15.65 -6.99
N ALA A 569 12.28 15.18 -7.40
CA ALA A 569 12.53 14.67 -8.76
C ALA A 569 11.70 13.42 -9.07
N ILE A 570 11.68 12.42 -8.18
CA ILE A 570 10.89 11.19 -8.39
C ILE A 570 9.41 11.52 -8.45
N THR A 571 8.93 12.36 -7.53
CA THR A 571 7.52 12.77 -7.48
C THR A 571 7.13 13.52 -8.76
N SER A 572 7.95 14.48 -9.19
CA SER A 572 7.72 15.24 -10.43
C SER A 572 7.78 14.33 -11.67
N GLY A 573 8.71 13.37 -11.72
CA GLY A 573 8.78 12.37 -12.78
C GLY A 573 7.52 11.51 -12.86
N ARG A 574 7.00 11.06 -11.72
CA ARG A 574 5.71 10.33 -11.64
C ARG A 574 4.52 11.20 -12.06
N LYS A 575 4.52 12.49 -11.68
CA LYS A 575 3.50 13.47 -12.06
C LYS A 575 3.43 13.70 -13.57
N ILE A 576 4.57 13.75 -14.25
CA ILE A 576 4.56 13.87 -15.72
C ILE A 576 4.11 12.58 -16.41
N GLY A 577 4.17 11.43 -15.74
CA GLY A 577 3.73 10.13 -16.25
C GLY A 577 4.82 9.05 -16.32
N ALA A 578 6.04 9.34 -15.87
CA ALA A 578 7.13 8.35 -15.87
C ALA A 578 6.90 7.29 -14.78
N LYS A 579 7.01 6.01 -15.16
CA LYS A 579 6.78 4.85 -14.28
C LYS A 579 8.03 4.53 -13.43
N ILE A 580 8.38 5.44 -12.53
CA ILE A 580 9.61 5.36 -11.73
C ILE A 580 9.38 4.57 -10.43
N TYR A 581 10.11 3.47 -10.27
CA TYR A 581 10.13 2.64 -9.05
C TYR A 581 11.35 2.90 -8.15
N ALA A 582 12.35 3.63 -8.63
CA ALA A 582 13.52 4.01 -7.83
C ALA A 582 13.12 4.83 -6.60
N LEU A 583 13.92 4.69 -5.54
CA LEU A 583 13.80 5.46 -4.32
C LEU A 583 14.71 6.70 -4.36
N PRO A 584 14.41 7.76 -3.58
CA PRO A 584 15.25 8.97 -3.54
C PRO A 584 16.71 8.67 -3.21
N GLU A 585 16.94 7.72 -2.30
CA GLU A 585 18.28 7.32 -1.90
C GLU A 585 19.05 6.62 -3.03
N ASP A 586 18.37 6.00 -4.00
CA ASP A 586 19.04 5.39 -5.16
C ASP A 586 19.70 6.44 -6.05
N ILE A 587 19.10 7.63 -6.14
CA ILE A 587 19.65 8.78 -6.86
C ILE A 587 20.84 9.35 -6.08
N VAL A 588 20.65 9.65 -4.79
CA VAL A 588 21.69 10.25 -3.94
C VAL A 588 22.91 9.35 -3.81
N GLN A 589 22.71 8.03 -3.70
CA GLN A 589 23.79 7.04 -3.63
C GLN A 589 24.31 6.61 -5.02
N VAL A 590 23.77 7.17 -6.09
CA VAL A 590 24.13 6.89 -7.49
C VAL A 590 24.15 5.38 -7.78
N LYS A 591 23.08 4.69 -7.40
CA LYS A 591 22.90 3.26 -7.67
C LYS A 591 22.65 3.06 -9.16
N SER A 592 23.71 2.83 -9.92
CA SER A 592 23.71 2.84 -11.39
C SER A 592 22.58 2.03 -12.05
N ARG A 593 22.20 0.89 -11.45
CA ARG A 593 21.06 0.07 -11.90
C ARG A 593 19.75 0.86 -11.82
N MET A 594 19.43 1.37 -10.64
CA MET A 594 18.19 2.13 -10.42
C MET A 594 18.19 3.46 -11.18
N VAL A 595 19.34 4.16 -11.21
CA VAL A 595 19.54 5.39 -11.99
C VAL A 595 19.23 5.16 -13.47
N LEU A 596 19.72 4.08 -14.08
CA LEU A 596 19.39 3.73 -15.47
C LEU A 596 17.87 3.63 -15.68
N THR A 597 17.15 2.99 -14.76
CA THR A 597 15.69 2.86 -14.89
C THR A 597 14.97 4.20 -14.79
N VAL A 598 15.46 5.14 -13.98
CA VAL A 598 14.91 6.51 -13.90
C VAL A 598 15.02 7.19 -15.26
N PHE A 599 16.23 7.23 -15.85
CA PHE A 599 16.45 7.87 -17.14
C PHE A 599 15.71 7.17 -18.28
N ALA A 600 15.65 5.84 -18.28
CA ALA A 600 14.89 5.09 -19.28
C ALA A 600 13.39 5.37 -19.19
N CYS A 601 12.82 5.48 -17.98
CA CYS A 601 11.42 5.83 -17.78
C CYS A 601 11.11 7.28 -18.18
N LEU A 602 12.02 8.22 -17.92
CA LEU A 602 11.90 9.61 -18.38
C LEU A 602 12.01 9.72 -19.90
N MET A 603 12.95 9.01 -20.51
CA MET A 603 13.09 8.94 -21.96
C MET A 603 11.85 8.34 -22.61
N ALA A 604 11.32 7.23 -22.08
CA ALA A 604 10.08 6.64 -22.58
C ALA A 604 8.92 7.64 -22.52
N ARG A 605 8.89 8.49 -21.47
CA ARG A 605 7.88 9.53 -21.33
C ARG A 605 8.05 10.67 -22.34
N ASP A 606 9.27 11.06 -22.65
CA ASP A 606 9.60 12.06 -23.68
C ASP A 606 9.09 11.62 -25.06
N PHE A 607 9.30 10.35 -25.41
CA PHE A 607 8.81 9.77 -26.68
C PHE A 607 7.31 9.43 -26.70
N MET A 608 6.63 9.44 -25.56
CA MET A 608 5.17 9.36 -25.51
C MET A 608 4.60 10.78 -25.65
N PRO A 609 4.15 11.23 -26.83
CA PRO A 609 3.45 12.51 -26.91
C PRO A 609 2.23 12.48 -25.99
N ASN A 610 1.90 13.62 -25.38
CA ASN A 610 0.60 13.80 -24.76
C ASN A 610 -0.45 13.47 -25.82
N MET A 611 -1.08 12.29 -25.76
CA MET A 611 -2.24 11.97 -26.60
C MET A 611 -3.34 12.96 -26.23
N LYS A 612 -3.34 14.15 -26.86
CA LYS A 612 -4.43 15.16 -26.96
C LYS A 612 -4.01 16.54 -27.52
N GLU A 613 -2.88 16.68 -28.25
CA GLU A 613 -2.65 17.90 -29.04
C GLU A 613 -2.89 17.75 -30.56
N VAL A 614 -3.28 16.56 -31.05
CA VAL A 614 -3.56 16.34 -32.48
C VAL A 614 -5.05 16.08 -32.72
N THR A 615 -5.92 16.97 -32.26
CA THR A 615 -7.29 17.16 -32.82
C THR A 615 -7.81 18.54 -32.43
N ASN A 616 -7.15 19.60 -32.90
CA ASN A 616 -7.74 20.94 -33.07
C ASN A 616 -6.82 21.72 -34.01
N GLY A 617 -6.88 21.35 -35.28
CA GLY A 617 -6.03 21.91 -36.32
C GLY A 617 -6.48 21.43 -37.69
N ASN A 618 -7.75 21.69 -38.02
CA ASN A 618 -8.29 22.09 -39.33
C ASN A 618 -9.82 22.08 -39.30
#